data_AF-A0A933RBE5-F1
#
_entry.id   AF-A0A933RBE5-F1
#
_cell.length_a   1.000
_cell.length_b   1.000
_cell.length_c   1.000
_cell.angle_alpha   90.00
_cell.angle_beta   90.00
_cell.angle_gamma   90.00
#
_symmetry.space_group_name_H-M   'P 1'
#
loop_
_entity.id
_entity.type
_entity.pdbx_description
1 polymer ?
#
loop_
_entity_poly.entity_id
_entity_poly.type
_entity_poly.pdbx_seq_one_letter_code
_entity_poly.pdbx_strand_id
1 'polypeptide(L)'
;MTTTPIRPPRHILVRLQRDWDRLARSRGAVQRAGRWNLLGLDHARTLTSLDDVLAQTGYGAMLTPANDAALADLVRLAATDQLAARVVLQRLLPGISSLARRRTHAGQSRHEVLDEVVASAWTVIRTYPIDRRSSYVAAGLLRDIDYQTFRRATRRLATFVPHPQHTFDLQAAPEPDP
;
A
#
# COMPACT_ATOMS: atom_id res chain seq x y z
N MET A 1 19.24 -4.83 -36.63
CA MET A 1 18.74 -4.14 -35.42
C MET A 1 18.04 -5.17 -34.54
N THR A 2 18.74 -5.67 -33.54
CA THR A 2 18.31 -6.74 -32.65
C THR A 2 17.56 -6.13 -31.47
N THR A 3 16.23 -6.23 -31.47
CA THR A 3 15.40 -5.80 -30.34
C THR A 3 14.98 -7.03 -29.54
N THR A 4 15.71 -7.33 -28.46
CA THR A 4 15.29 -8.30 -27.43
C THR A 4 15.96 -7.97 -26.08
N PRO A 5 15.30 -8.09 -24.91
CA PRO A 5 13.86 -8.08 -24.63
C PRO A 5 13.46 -7.00 -23.59
N ILE A 6 12.24 -6.46 -23.67
CA ILE A 6 11.59 -5.89 -22.48
C ILE A 6 11.20 -7.08 -21.60
N ARG A 7 11.79 -7.22 -20.42
CA ARG A 7 11.33 -8.19 -19.42
C ARG A 7 10.65 -7.44 -18.27
N PRO A 8 9.32 -7.25 -18.29
CA PRO A 8 8.59 -6.69 -17.15
C PRO A 8 7.97 -7.82 -16.31
N PRO A 9 7.56 -7.51 -15.08
CA PRO A 9 8.33 -7.72 -13.86
C PRO A 9 8.17 -9.16 -13.31
N ARG A 10 9.20 -9.69 -12.64
CA ARG A 10 8.96 -10.76 -11.65
C ARG A 10 8.08 -10.13 -10.57
N HIS A 11 6.80 -10.53 -10.53
CA HIS A 11 5.67 -9.94 -9.78
C HIS A 11 6.04 -9.30 -8.43
N ILE A 12 5.46 -8.13 -8.10
CA ILE A 12 5.85 -7.35 -6.91
C ILE A 12 5.87 -8.17 -5.62
N LEU A 13 4.90 -9.08 -5.42
CA LEU A 13 4.88 -9.94 -4.23
C LEU A 13 6.10 -10.86 -4.15
N VAL A 14 6.52 -11.44 -5.26
CA VAL A 14 7.69 -12.35 -5.29
C VAL A 14 8.96 -11.56 -4.95
N ARG A 15 9.06 -10.32 -5.43
CA ARG A 15 10.18 -9.43 -5.06
C ARG A 15 10.11 -9.01 -3.61
N LEU A 16 8.94 -8.56 -3.14
CA LEU A 16 8.74 -8.16 -1.75
C LEU A 16 9.04 -9.30 -0.78
N GLN A 17 8.66 -10.53 -1.12
CA GLN A 17 8.94 -11.71 -0.31
C GLN A 17 10.43 -12.03 -0.29
N ARG A 18 11.10 -12.08 -1.45
CA ARG A 18 12.55 -12.32 -1.51
C ARG A 18 13.35 -11.26 -0.77
N ASP A 19 12.94 -10.00 -0.88
CA ASP A 19 13.56 -8.91 -0.16
C ASP A 19 13.30 -9.02 1.34
N TRP A 20 12.10 -9.44 1.73
CA TRP A 20 11.76 -9.71 3.13
C TRP A 20 12.61 -10.85 3.71
N ASP A 21 12.76 -11.97 3.02
CA ASP A 21 13.54 -13.12 3.51
C ASP A 21 14.99 -12.74 3.87
N ARG A 22 15.56 -11.77 3.14
CA ARG A 22 16.87 -11.19 3.43
C ARG A 22 16.83 -10.16 4.55
N LEU A 23 15.85 -9.25 4.50
CA LEU A 23 15.74 -8.14 5.44
C LEU A 23 15.40 -8.62 6.86
N ALA A 24 14.52 -9.61 6.98
CA ALA A 24 14.00 -10.13 8.23
C ALA A 24 15.10 -10.67 9.16
N ARG A 25 16.17 -11.22 8.58
CA ARG A 25 17.32 -11.79 9.30
C ARG A 25 18.56 -10.89 9.31
N SER A 26 18.47 -9.68 8.74
CA SER A 26 19.59 -8.75 8.75
C SER A 26 19.84 -8.24 10.16
N ARG A 27 21.05 -8.42 10.69
CA ARG A 27 21.43 -7.94 12.04
C ARG A 27 21.14 -6.46 12.25
N GLY A 28 21.43 -5.61 11.26
CA GLY A 28 21.16 -4.18 11.36
C GLY A 28 19.66 -3.86 11.43
N ALA A 29 18.84 -4.60 10.70
CA ALA A 29 17.39 -4.43 10.74
C ALA A 29 16.80 -4.91 12.08
N VAL A 30 17.25 -6.06 12.58
CA VAL A 30 16.84 -6.61 13.88
C VAL A 30 17.29 -5.71 15.04
N GLN A 31 18.53 -5.20 15.02
CA GLN A 31 19.00 -4.24 16.02
C GLN A 31 18.21 -2.93 16.00
N ARG A 32 17.84 -2.44 14.80
CA ARG A 32 16.99 -1.26 14.68
C ARG A 32 15.59 -1.52 15.23
N ALA A 33 15.02 -2.69 14.93
CA ALA A 33 13.71 -3.10 15.45
C ALA A 33 13.72 -3.27 16.97
N GLY A 34 14.82 -3.75 17.55
CA GLY A 34 14.99 -3.86 19.01
C GLY A 34 15.03 -2.53 19.76
N ARG A 35 15.10 -1.39 19.05
CA ARG A 35 15.00 -0.04 19.63
C ARG A 35 13.58 0.51 19.60
N TRP A 36 12.65 -0.18 18.95
CA TRP A 36 11.25 0.23 18.92
C TRP A 36 10.57 -0.13 20.23
N ASN A 37 9.95 0.85 20.88
CA ASN A 37 9.14 0.65 22.07
C ASN A 37 7.70 0.32 21.68
N LEU A 38 7.46 -0.91 21.21
CA LEU A 38 6.10 -1.36 20.87
C LEU A 38 5.42 -1.96 22.11
N LEU A 39 4.14 -1.66 22.29
CA LEU A 39 3.34 -2.26 23.35
C LEU A 39 3.32 -3.80 23.26
N GLY A 40 3.53 -4.45 24.41
CA GLY A 40 3.55 -5.91 24.51
C GLY A 40 4.82 -6.58 23.96
N LEU A 41 5.77 -5.81 23.43
CA LEU A 41 7.10 -6.33 23.14
C LEU A 41 7.82 -6.54 24.47
N ASP A 42 8.05 -7.79 24.81
CA ASP A 42 8.87 -8.12 25.95
C ASP A 42 10.31 -7.69 25.65
N HIS A 43 10.73 -6.57 26.24
CA HIS A 43 12.06 -6.02 26.04
C HIS A 43 13.15 -6.93 26.61
N ALA A 44 12.79 -7.90 27.48
CA ALA A 44 13.69 -8.94 27.93
C ALA A 44 13.92 -10.02 26.86
N ARG A 45 13.02 -10.15 25.88
CA ARG A 45 13.16 -11.10 24.78
C ARG A 45 14.01 -10.50 23.67
N THR A 46 15.19 -11.06 23.46
CA THR A 46 16.04 -10.71 22.32
C THR A 46 15.31 -11.03 21.01
N LEU A 47 15.06 -9.99 20.20
CA LEU A 47 14.56 -10.15 18.84
C LEU A 47 15.59 -10.90 17.99
N THR A 48 15.14 -11.92 17.27
CA THR A 48 15.99 -12.75 16.39
C THR A 48 15.67 -12.54 14.92
N SER A 49 14.43 -12.19 14.59
CA SER A 49 13.96 -11.86 13.25
C SER A 49 12.92 -10.74 13.29
N LEU A 50 12.73 -10.01 12.19
CA LEU A 50 11.57 -9.14 12.04
C LEU A 50 10.24 -9.90 12.02
N ASP A 51 10.27 -11.23 11.79
CA ASP A 51 9.08 -12.08 11.92
C ASP A 51 8.56 -12.14 13.37
N ASP A 52 9.44 -11.97 14.37
CA ASP A 52 9.02 -11.83 15.77
C ASP A 52 8.12 -10.60 15.95
N VAL A 53 8.46 -9.48 15.28
CA VAL A 53 7.64 -8.25 15.28
C VAL A 53 6.31 -8.47 14.53
N LEU A 54 6.33 -9.22 13.42
CA LEU A 54 5.09 -9.57 12.71
C LEU A 54 4.15 -10.39 13.59
N ALA A 55 4.65 -11.42 14.26
CA ALA A 55 3.85 -12.23 15.18
C ALA A 55 3.26 -11.37 16.31
N GLN A 56 4.04 -10.46 16.88
CA GLN A 56 3.59 -9.55 17.93
C GLN A 56 2.46 -8.60 17.49
N THR A 57 2.44 -8.22 16.21
CA THR A 57 1.33 -7.43 15.62
C THR A 57 0.16 -8.29 15.14
N GLY A 58 0.10 -9.55 15.58
CA GLY A 58 -0.99 -10.49 15.31
C GLY A 58 -0.96 -11.11 13.92
N TYR A 59 0.20 -11.14 13.25
CA TYR A 59 0.34 -11.86 11.98
C TYR A 59 0.15 -13.37 12.21
N GLY A 60 -0.76 -13.99 11.46
CA GLY A 60 -1.00 -15.44 11.53
C GLY A 60 -1.77 -15.93 12.78
N ALA A 61 -2.22 -15.01 13.65
CA ALA A 61 -2.97 -15.34 14.87
C ALA A 61 -4.34 -14.64 14.91
N MET A 62 -5.18 -15.03 15.87
CA MET A 62 -6.40 -14.26 16.18
C MET A 62 -6.00 -12.88 16.72
N LEU A 63 -6.67 -11.83 16.23
CA LEU A 63 -6.37 -10.47 16.63
C LEU A 63 -6.77 -10.24 18.09
N THR A 64 -5.82 -9.79 18.91
CA THR A 64 -6.06 -9.33 20.27
C THR A 64 -5.90 -7.81 20.37
N PRO A 65 -6.51 -7.15 21.38
CA PRO A 65 -6.29 -5.73 21.63
C PRO A 65 -4.81 -5.37 21.82
N ALA A 66 -4.01 -6.25 22.43
CA ALA A 66 -2.57 -6.04 22.60
C ALA A 66 -1.83 -6.07 21.25
N ASN A 67 -2.16 -6.99 20.35
CA ASN A 67 -1.56 -7.05 19.03
C ASN A 67 -1.93 -5.84 18.17
N ASP A 68 -3.17 -5.35 18.29
CA ASP A 68 -3.64 -4.16 17.57
C ASP A 68 -2.96 -2.88 18.10
N ALA A 69 -2.76 -2.76 19.41
CA ALA A 69 -1.98 -1.68 20.01
C ALA A 69 -0.50 -1.72 19.57
N ALA A 70 0.12 -2.90 19.53
CA ALA A 70 1.48 -3.07 18.99
C ALA A 70 1.57 -2.64 17.51
N LEU A 71 0.54 -2.96 16.72
CA LEU A 71 0.44 -2.51 15.33
C LEU A 71 0.27 -0.99 15.25
N ALA A 72 -0.47 -0.37 16.18
CA ALA A 72 -0.61 1.07 16.25
C ALA A 72 0.73 1.77 16.46
N ASP A 73 1.54 1.31 17.42
CA ASP A 73 2.88 1.84 17.67
C ASP A 73 3.80 1.67 16.45
N LEU A 74 3.73 0.51 15.80
CA LEU A 74 4.52 0.24 14.59
C LEU A 74 4.12 1.17 13.44
N VAL A 75 2.83 1.46 13.27
CA VAL A 75 2.31 2.40 12.27
C VAL A 75 2.69 3.84 12.59
N ARG A 76 2.73 4.22 13.86
CA ARG A 76 3.26 5.51 14.31
C ARG A 76 4.72 5.69 13.90
N LEU A 77 5.56 4.67 14.13
CA LEU A 77 6.95 4.68 13.70
C LEU A 77 7.08 4.72 12.18
N ALA A 78 6.21 4.01 11.46
CA ALA A 78 6.23 3.94 10.00
C ALA A 78 6.13 5.30 9.31
N ALA A 79 5.56 6.33 9.94
CA ALA A 79 5.54 7.68 9.40
C ALA A 79 6.96 8.18 9.02
N THR A 80 7.95 7.90 9.86
CA THR A 80 9.33 8.39 9.71
C THR A 80 10.37 7.28 9.53
N ASP A 81 10.08 6.04 9.94
CA ASP A 81 10.98 4.90 9.83
C ASP A 81 10.59 3.99 8.67
N GLN A 82 11.45 3.94 7.64
CA GLN A 82 11.24 3.12 6.46
C GLN A 82 11.18 1.61 6.77
N LEU A 83 11.96 1.15 7.76
CA LEU A 83 11.96 -0.27 8.14
C LEU A 83 10.62 -0.64 8.80
N ALA A 84 10.12 0.22 9.70
CA ALA A 84 8.80 0.03 10.31
C ALA A 84 7.69 -0.01 9.25
N ALA A 85 7.70 0.93 8.29
CA ALA A 85 6.77 0.91 7.16
C ALA A 85 6.84 -0.38 6.35
N ARG A 86 8.04 -0.96 6.19
CA ARG A 86 8.22 -2.22 5.48
C ARG A 86 7.66 -3.41 6.25
N VAL A 87 7.77 -3.42 7.58
CA VAL A 87 7.13 -4.44 8.45
C VAL A 87 5.61 -4.33 8.38
N VAL A 88 5.04 -3.12 8.45
CA VAL A 88 3.59 -2.91 8.28
C VAL A 88 3.12 -3.39 6.91
N LEU A 89 3.84 -3.08 5.83
CA LEU A 89 3.50 -3.58 4.50
C LEU A 89 3.47 -5.11 4.47
N GLN A 90 4.49 -5.77 5.04
CA GLN A 90 4.55 -7.23 5.13
C GLN A 90 3.37 -7.80 5.92
N ARG A 91 3.02 -7.18 7.06
CA ARG A 91 1.88 -7.53 7.90
C ARG A 91 0.55 -7.48 7.17
N LEU A 92 0.41 -6.58 6.19
CA LEU A 92 -0.81 -6.37 5.41
C LEU A 92 -0.88 -7.19 4.12
N LEU A 93 0.20 -7.85 3.68
CA LEU A 93 0.23 -8.56 2.39
C LEU A 93 -0.90 -9.57 2.18
N PRO A 94 -1.33 -10.38 3.17
CA PRO A 94 -2.48 -11.28 2.99
C PRO A 94 -3.78 -10.52 2.71
N GLY A 95 -3.99 -9.39 3.40
CA GLY A 95 -5.13 -8.50 3.22
C GLY A 95 -5.11 -7.80 1.86
N ILE A 96 -3.95 -7.24 1.49
CA ILE A 96 -3.70 -6.62 0.18
C ILE A 96 -3.94 -7.61 -0.97
N SER A 97 -3.45 -8.84 -0.83
CA SER A 97 -3.63 -9.91 -1.84
C SER A 97 -5.10 -10.31 -2.00
N SER A 98 -5.84 -10.34 -0.89
CA SER A 98 -7.28 -10.58 -0.88
C SER A 98 -8.06 -9.41 -1.48
N LEU A 99 -7.65 -8.17 -1.20
CA LEU A 99 -8.25 -6.96 -1.75
C LEU A 99 -8.08 -6.88 -3.27
N ALA A 100 -6.85 -7.05 -3.77
CA ALA A 100 -6.56 -7.07 -5.19
C ALA A 100 -7.39 -8.16 -5.91
N ARG A 101 -7.50 -9.36 -5.32
CA ARG A 101 -8.33 -10.44 -5.87
C ARG A 101 -9.80 -10.04 -5.99
N ARG A 102 -10.37 -9.41 -4.97
CA ARG A 102 -11.78 -8.98 -4.95
C ARG A 102 -12.08 -7.86 -5.95
N ARG A 103 -11.08 -7.07 -6.34
CA ARG A 103 -11.23 -5.89 -7.22
C ARG A 103 -10.70 -6.12 -8.63
N THR A 104 -10.15 -7.29 -8.93
CA THR A 104 -9.78 -7.67 -10.30
C THR A 104 -11.04 -8.03 -11.08
N HIS A 105 -11.28 -7.36 -12.20
CA HIS A 105 -12.38 -7.68 -13.12
C HIS A 105 -11.94 -8.64 -14.23
N ALA A 106 -12.92 -9.24 -14.94
CA ALA A 106 -12.65 -10.06 -16.11
C ALA A 106 -11.87 -9.24 -17.17
N GLY A 107 -10.76 -9.79 -17.67
CA GLY A 107 -9.87 -9.11 -18.62
C GLY A 107 -8.77 -8.25 -18.00
N GLN A 108 -8.74 -8.05 -16.68
CA GLN A 108 -7.65 -7.34 -15.99
C GLN A 108 -6.58 -8.28 -15.45
N SER A 109 -5.32 -7.86 -15.52
CA SER A 109 -4.21 -8.56 -14.88
C SER A 109 -4.26 -8.36 -13.36
N ARG A 110 -4.46 -9.45 -12.62
CA ARG A 110 -4.42 -9.43 -11.15
C ARG A 110 -3.09 -8.90 -10.60
N HIS A 111 -2.00 -9.07 -11.34
CA HIS A 111 -0.69 -8.58 -10.94
C HIS A 111 -0.59 -7.06 -11.05
N GLU A 112 -1.16 -6.45 -12.10
CA GLU A 112 -1.19 -5.00 -12.26
C GLU A 112 -2.03 -4.34 -11.16
N VAL A 113 -3.21 -4.89 -10.88
CA VAL A 113 -4.06 -4.43 -9.76
C VAL A 113 -3.31 -4.52 -8.44
N LEU A 114 -2.55 -5.59 -8.23
CA LEU A 114 -1.77 -5.79 -7.02
C LEU A 114 -0.60 -4.81 -6.90
N ASP A 115 0.10 -4.52 -8.00
CA ASP A 115 1.16 -3.51 -8.04
C ASP A 115 0.60 -2.12 -7.66
N GLU A 116 -0.59 -1.76 -8.15
CA GLU A 116 -1.27 -0.51 -7.82
C GLU A 116 -1.71 -0.44 -6.35
N VAL A 117 -2.28 -1.53 -5.82
CA VAL A 117 -2.66 -1.61 -4.40
C VAL A 117 -1.43 -1.52 -3.49
N VAL A 118 -0.31 -2.16 -3.85
CA VAL A 118 0.95 -2.08 -3.08
C VAL A 118 1.52 -0.66 -3.11
N ALA A 119 1.49 0.02 -4.25
CA ALA A 119 1.94 1.42 -4.37
C ALA A 119 1.11 2.36 -3.48
N SER A 120 -0.22 2.19 -3.50
CA SER A 120 -1.12 2.92 -2.60
C SER A 120 -0.87 2.59 -1.13
N ALA A 121 -0.63 1.31 -0.81
CA ALA A 121 -0.33 0.84 0.54
C ALA A 121 0.85 1.58 1.17
N TRP A 122 1.93 1.79 0.42
CA TRP A 122 3.06 2.57 0.91
C TRP A 122 2.63 3.98 1.35
N THR A 123 1.87 4.68 0.52
CA THR A 123 1.40 6.04 0.83
C THR A 123 0.49 6.06 2.05
N VAL A 124 -0.49 5.15 2.12
CA VAL A 124 -1.41 5.06 3.26
C VAL A 124 -0.64 4.79 4.55
N ILE A 125 0.27 3.81 4.57
CA ILE A 125 1.05 3.46 5.75
C ILE A 125 1.83 4.68 6.28
N ARG A 126 2.46 5.45 5.40
CA ARG A 126 3.26 6.62 5.76
C ARG A 126 2.44 7.82 6.25
N THR A 127 1.16 7.89 5.89
CA THR A 127 0.28 9.04 6.15
C THR A 127 -0.92 8.72 7.02
N TYR A 128 -0.99 7.50 7.55
CA TYR A 128 -2.12 7.04 8.33
C TYR A 128 -2.28 7.88 9.61
N PRO A 129 -3.46 8.46 9.89
CA PRO A 129 -3.67 9.34 11.04
C PRO A 129 -3.83 8.52 12.34
N ILE A 130 -2.77 7.85 12.77
CA ILE A 130 -2.81 6.87 13.86
C ILE A 130 -3.28 7.46 15.19
N ASP A 131 -2.97 8.73 15.45
CA ASP A 131 -3.42 9.47 16.65
C ASP A 131 -4.95 9.57 16.76
N ARG A 132 -5.65 9.58 15.63
CA ARG A 132 -7.12 9.67 15.59
C ARG A 132 -7.78 8.30 15.47
N ARG A 133 -7.03 7.25 15.10
CA ARG A 133 -7.53 5.92 14.72
C ARG A 133 -6.58 4.81 15.18
N SER A 134 -6.41 4.70 16.50
CA SER A 134 -5.48 3.75 17.13
C SER A 134 -6.04 2.34 17.33
N SER A 135 -7.30 2.09 16.96
CA SER A 135 -7.97 0.80 17.08
C SER A 135 -8.39 0.23 15.72
N TYR A 136 -8.43 -1.10 15.61
CA TYR A 136 -8.72 -1.85 14.38
C TYR A 136 -7.80 -1.42 13.24
N VAL A 137 -6.50 -1.26 13.54
CA VAL A 137 -5.53 -0.54 12.70
C VAL A 137 -5.36 -1.24 11.35
N ALA A 138 -5.23 -2.56 11.33
CA ALA A 138 -5.09 -3.32 10.09
C ALA A 138 -6.30 -3.15 9.16
N ALA A 139 -7.52 -3.19 9.72
CA ALA A 139 -8.75 -3.00 8.96
C ALA A 139 -8.88 -1.55 8.47
N GLY A 140 -8.50 -0.58 9.30
CA GLY A 140 -8.44 0.84 8.94
C GLY A 140 -7.50 1.09 7.76
N LEU A 141 -6.28 0.56 7.82
CA LEU A 141 -5.29 0.64 6.74
C LEU A 141 -5.83 0.02 5.45
N LEU A 142 -6.34 -1.22 5.50
CA LEU A 142 -6.88 -1.89 4.29
C LEU A 142 -8.04 -1.11 3.66
N ARG A 143 -8.90 -0.48 4.47
CA ARG A 143 -9.99 0.39 3.99
C ARG A 143 -9.45 1.65 3.29
N ASP A 144 -8.46 2.31 3.88
CA ASP A 144 -7.87 3.52 3.31
C ASP A 144 -7.08 3.20 2.02
N ILE A 145 -6.40 2.04 1.97
CA ILE A 145 -5.72 1.53 0.77
C ILE A 145 -6.72 1.27 -0.35
N ASP A 146 -7.81 0.60 -0.03
CA ASP A 146 -8.90 0.33 -0.97
C ASP A 146 -9.49 1.63 -1.54
N TYR A 147 -9.76 2.61 -0.67
CA TYR A 147 -10.27 3.92 -1.07
C TYR A 147 -9.26 4.66 -1.97
N GLN A 148 -7.98 4.71 -1.59
CA GLN A 148 -6.95 5.41 -2.35
C GLN A 148 -6.71 4.77 -3.72
N THR A 149 -6.70 3.44 -3.79
CA THR A 149 -6.47 2.73 -5.05
C THR A 149 -7.68 2.92 -5.96
N PHE A 150 -8.88 2.49 -5.55
CA PHE A 150 -9.99 2.37 -6.49
C PHE A 150 -10.94 3.57 -6.54
N ARG A 151 -11.08 4.35 -5.45
CA ARG A 151 -12.02 5.50 -5.43
C ARG A 151 -11.37 6.83 -5.75
N ARG A 152 -10.05 6.95 -5.62
CA ARG A 152 -9.29 8.10 -6.14
C ARG A 152 -8.83 7.89 -7.58
N ALA A 153 -8.40 6.68 -7.99
CA ALA A 153 -8.01 6.43 -9.39
C ALA A 153 -9.19 6.66 -10.35
N THR A 154 -10.38 6.14 -10.03
CA THR A 154 -11.59 6.37 -10.85
C THR A 154 -11.95 7.85 -10.95
N ARG A 155 -11.73 8.65 -9.89
CA ARG A 155 -11.92 10.11 -9.96
C ARG A 155 -10.86 10.81 -10.81
N ARG A 156 -9.60 10.36 -10.79
CA ARG A 156 -8.55 10.89 -11.67
C ARG A 156 -8.83 10.59 -13.14
N LEU A 157 -9.31 9.40 -13.45
CA LEU A 157 -9.74 9.03 -14.81
C LEU A 157 -10.99 9.81 -15.25
N ALA A 158 -11.89 10.12 -14.32
CA ALA A 158 -13.07 10.94 -14.58
C ALA A 158 -12.79 12.45 -14.66
N THR A 159 -11.56 12.90 -14.38
CA THR A 159 -11.21 14.33 -14.40
C THR A 159 -10.50 14.68 -15.71
N PHE A 160 -11.23 15.46 -16.51
CA PHE A 160 -10.81 16.28 -17.66
C PHE A 160 -10.91 15.68 -19.07
N VAL A 161 -12.15 15.71 -19.59
CA VAL A 161 -12.38 16.16 -20.99
C VAL A 161 -12.93 17.58 -20.87
N PRO A 162 -12.17 18.63 -21.24
CA PRO A 162 -12.76 19.96 -21.38
C PRO A 162 -13.69 19.88 -22.59
N HIS A 163 -14.99 19.93 -22.34
CA HIS A 163 -15.93 20.25 -23.41
C HIS A 163 -15.79 21.76 -23.66
N PRO A 164 -15.31 22.22 -24.83
CA PRO A 164 -15.34 23.64 -25.14
C PRO A 164 -16.81 24.09 -25.13
N GLN A 165 -17.16 25.02 -24.25
CA GLN A 165 -18.53 25.54 -24.10
C GLN A 165 -18.87 26.65 -25.11
N HIS A 166 -18.08 26.79 -26.17
CA HIS A 166 -18.27 27.83 -27.16
C HIS A 166 -18.07 27.28 -28.57
N THR A 167 -19.14 26.69 -29.12
CA THR A 167 -19.40 26.81 -30.56
C THR A 167 -20.05 28.18 -30.74
N PHE A 168 -19.26 29.25 -30.74
CA PHE A 168 -19.74 30.53 -31.24
C PHE A 168 -19.77 30.41 -32.77
N ASP A 169 -20.99 30.22 -33.27
CA ASP A 169 -21.50 30.68 -34.55
C ASP A 169 -20.45 30.90 -35.65
N LEU A 170 -20.36 29.92 -36.56
CA LEU A 170 -20.03 30.23 -37.94
C LEU A 170 -21.15 31.15 -38.45
N GLN A 171 -20.92 32.47 -38.40
CA GLN A 171 -21.66 33.40 -39.25
C GLN A 171 -21.46 32.92 -40.68
N ALA A 172 -22.50 32.31 -41.26
CA ALA A 172 -22.59 32.13 -42.69
C ALA A 172 -22.40 33.51 -43.33
N ALA A 173 -21.37 33.64 -44.15
CA ALA A 173 -21.17 34.81 -44.97
C ALA A 173 -22.45 35.01 -45.83
N PRO A 174 -22.98 36.23 -45.95
CA PRO A 174 -24.06 36.46 -46.91
C PRO A 174 -23.52 36.23 -48.32
N GLU A 175 -24.21 35.36 -49.05
CA GLU A 175 -24.06 35.11 -50.49
C GLU A 175 -24.01 36.44 -51.27
N PRO A 176 -23.13 36.57 -52.28
CA PRO A 176 -23.15 37.74 -53.16
C PRO A 176 -24.32 37.63 -54.15
N ASP A 177 -25.28 38.56 -54.06
CA ASP A 177 -26.35 38.71 -55.05
C ASP A 177 -25.83 39.47 -56.31
N PRO A 178 -26.47 39.27 -57.48
CA PRO A 178 -25.83 39.17 -58.82
C PRO A 178 -25.25 40.46 -59.43
#